data_AF-A0AB35L418-F1
#
_entry.id   AF-A0AB35L418-F1
#
_cell.length_a   1.000
_cell.length_b   1.000
_cell.length_c   1.000
_cell.angle_alpha   90.00
_cell.angle_beta   90.00
_cell.angle_gamma   90.00
#
_symmetry.space_group_name_H-M   'P 1'
#
loop_
_entity.id
_entity.type
_entity.pdbx_description
1 polymer ?
#
loop_
_entity_poly.entity_id
_entity_poly.type
_entity_poly.pdbx_seq_one_letter_code
_entity_poly.pdbx_strand_id
1 'polypeptide(L)'
;MIFGWFASGLGGGELIEILTVKIGSMHGGSLEQLVRRLLPRVSKDYIETKATYNFMGRETPGPVDLFAYKREVDRYAAVICTGQVSGLKDKVLADIEKLKSEKCEIRDKIDEVVICISAPVKTEEEIYRQACVDNGWRATIFSLCSLAHLVNENQDIANDICASEIAGIVKKLEEDKKIKGGSGVMSVKSG
;
A
#
# COMPACT_ATOMS: atom_id res chain seq x y z
N MET A 1 -21.79 -14.90 0.98
CA MET A 1 -21.72 -13.44 0.72
C MET A 1 -22.17 -12.68 1.96
N ILE A 2 -21.29 -12.47 2.94
CA ILE A 2 -21.58 -11.65 4.13
C ILE A 2 -20.27 -10.98 4.57
N PHE A 3 -19.81 -9.93 3.89
CA PHE A 3 -18.82 -8.98 4.44
C PHE A 3 -18.89 -7.69 3.61
N GLY A 4 -19.90 -6.86 3.89
CA GLY A 4 -20.08 -5.59 3.17
C GLY A 4 -20.49 -4.41 4.04
N TRP A 5 -20.68 -4.57 5.35
CA TRP A 5 -21.35 -3.55 6.18
C TRP A 5 -20.63 -3.09 7.46
N PHE A 6 -19.46 -3.64 7.81
CA PHE A 6 -18.84 -3.33 9.11
C PHE A 6 -18.07 -1.99 9.17
N ALA A 7 -17.79 -1.34 8.04
CA ALA A 7 -17.06 -0.06 8.01
C ALA A 7 -17.94 1.18 8.30
N SER A 8 -19.16 1.01 8.83
CA SER A 8 -20.06 2.13 9.17
C SER A 8 -19.97 2.59 10.63
N GLY A 9 -19.13 1.94 11.46
CA GLY A 9 -18.93 2.29 12.87
C GLY A 9 -17.59 2.95 13.22
N LEU A 10 -16.59 2.83 12.34
CA LEU A 10 -15.30 3.51 12.48
C LEU A 10 -15.37 4.83 11.72
N GLY A 11 -15.14 5.96 12.40
CA GLY A 11 -14.93 7.21 11.69
C GLY A 11 -13.75 7.03 10.73
N GLY A 12 -13.85 7.49 9.48
CA GLY A 12 -12.82 7.22 8.46
C GLY A 12 -11.38 7.55 8.89
N GLY A 13 -11.20 8.48 9.84
CA GLY A 13 -9.91 8.79 10.46
C GLY A 13 -9.30 7.66 11.30
N GLU A 14 -10.09 6.92 12.09
CA GLU A 14 -9.60 5.85 12.97
C GLU A 14 -9.06 4.66 12.16
N LEU A 15 -9.72 4.32 11.04
CA LEU A 15 -9.24 3.27 10.15
C LEU A 15 -7.95 3.68 9.41
N ILE A 16 -7.83 4.94 9.00
CA ILE A 16 -6.60 5.46 8.37
C ILE A 16 -5.41 5.40 9.33
N GLU A 17 -5.59 5.68 10.61
CA GLU A 17 -4.52 5.55 11.62
C GLU A 17 -4.06 4.10 11.77
N ILE A 18 -5.00 3.15 11.86
CA ILE A 18 -4.69 1.71 11.93
C ILE A 18 -3.95 1.26 10.67
N LEU A 19 -4.42 1.69 9.50
CA LEU A 19 -3.78 1.39 8.22
C LEU A 19 -2.38 1.98 8.14
N THR A 20 -2.18 3.20 8.62
CA THR A 20 -0.87 3.86 8.67
C THR A 20 0.11 3.06 9.52
N VAL A 21 -0.31 2.61 10.72
CA VAL A 21 0.53 1.76 11.58
C VAL A 21 0.81 0.41 10.91
N LYS A 22 -0.21 -0.21 10.33
CA LYS A 22 -0.09 -1.54 9.72
C LYS A 22 0.83 -1.51 8.50
N ILE A 23 0.59 -0.60 7.57
CA ILE A 23 1.40 -0.41 6.36
C ILE A 23 2.81 0.03 6.75
N GLY A 24 2.95 0.90 7.75
CA GLY A 24 4.25 1.35 8.28
C GLY A 24 5.14 0.22 8.80
N SER A 25 4.53 -0.91 9.16
CA SER A 25 5.22 -2.15 9.56
C SER A 25 5.45 -3.15 8.41
N MET A 26 5.14 -2.80 7.16
CA MET A 26 5.36 -3.65 5.99
C MET A 26 6.72 -3.38 5.35
N HIS A 27 7.40 -4.46 4.98
CA HIS A 27 8.76 -4.46 4.42
C HIS A 27 8.88 -5.56 3.35
N GLY A 28 9.70 -5.33 2.32
CA GLY A 28 9.98 -6.29 1.26
C GLY A 28 8.71 -6.92 0.69
N GLY A 29 8.68 -8.25 0.60
CA GLY A 29 7.57 -9.01 -0.01
C GLY A 29 6.18 -8.70 0.55
N SER A 30 6.04 -8.33 1.83
CA SER A 30 4.74 -7.95 2.39
C SER A 30 4.19 -6.64 1.81
N LEU A 31 5.07 -5.66 1.61
CA LEU A 31 4.73 -4.39 0.97
C LEU A 31 4.46 -4.60 -0.53
N GLU A 32 5.30 -5.41 -1.19
CA GLU A 32 5.11 -5.75 -2.61
C GLU A 32 3.76 -6.45 -2.85
N GLN A 33 3.35 -7.37 -1.98
CA GLN A 33 2.05 -8.03 -2.07
C GLN A 33 0.88 -7.05 -1.91
N LEU A 34 0.99 -6.10 -0.98
CA LEU A 34 0.00 -5.04 -0.84
C LEU A 34 -0.09 -4.20 -2.12
N VAL A 35 1.04 -3.70 -2.60
CA VAL A 35 1.13 -2.83 -3.78
C VAL A 35 0.64 -3.55 -5.04
N ARG A 36 0.98 -4.83 -5.20
CA ARG A 36 0.50 -5.70 -6.28
C ARG A 36 -1.02 -5.78 -6.35
N ARG A 37 -1.70 -5.84 -5.20
CA ARG A 37 -3.16 -5.85 -5.09
C ARG A 37 -3.76 -4.46 -5.25
N LEU A 38 -3.08 -3.43 -4.77
CA LEU A 38 -3.57 -2.06 -4.69
C LEU A 38 -3.50 -1.34 -6.05
N LEU A 39 -2.35 -1.34 -6.73
CA LEU A 39 -2.14 -0.54 -7.95
C LEU A 39 -3.21 -0.76 -9.04
N PRO A 40 -3.61 -2.00 -9.37
CA PRO A 40 -4.67 -2.22 -10.37
C PRO A 40 -6.04 -1.63 -10.00
N ARG A 41 -6.26 -1.29 -8.72
CA ARG A 41 -7.47 -0.62 -8.23
C ARG A 41 -7.37 0.90 -8.26
N VAL A 42 -6.15 1.43 -8.19
CA VAL A 42 -5.87 2.88 -8.21
C VAL A 42 -5.97 3.44 -9.63
N SER A 43 -5.46 2.72 -10.62
CA SER A 43 -5.62 3.07 -12.03
C SER A 43 -5.75 1.83 -12.91
N LYS A 44 -6.57 1.96 -13.96
CA LYS A 44 -6.66 0.97 -15.04
C LYS A 44 -5.36 0.83 -15.82
N ASP A 45 -4.44 1.79 -15.68
CA ASP A 45 -3.12 1.71 -16.30
C ASP A 45 -2.28 0.56 -15.72
N TYR A 46 -2.55 0.10 -14.50
CA TYR A 46 -1.74 -0.92 -13.82
C TYR A 46 -2.37 -2.32 -13.92
N ILE A 47 -2.50 -2.86 -15.13
CA ILE A 47 -3.33 -4.05 -15.39
C ILE A 47 -2.68 -5.35 -14.87
N GLU A 48 -1.38 -5.51 -15.07
CA GLU A 48 -0.63 -6.69 -14.66
C GLU A 48 0.61 -6.27 -13.91
N THR A 49 0.68 -6.64 -12.63
CA THR A 49 1.88 -6.51 -11.80
C THR A 49 2.63 -7.84 -11.81
N LYS A 50 3.80 -7.89 -12.46
CA LYS A 50 4.64 -9.09 -12.55
C LYS A 50 5.82 -8.97 -11.58
N ALA A 51 6.16 -10.10 -10.94
CA ALA A 51 7.38 -10.19 -10.15
C ALA A 51 8.52 -10.42 -11.13
N THR A 52 9.73 -10.02 -10.75
CA THR A 52 10.89 -10.36 -11.55
C THR A 52 11.25 -11.83 -11.29
N TYR A 53 11.23 -12.66 -12.33
CA TYR A 53 11.60 -14.07 -12.24
C TYR A 53 12.93 -14.31 -12.94
N ASN A 54 13.78 -15.20 -12.41
CA ASN A 54 14.97 -15.65 -13.12
C ASN A 54 14.66 -16.73 -14.17
N PHE A 55 15.68 -17.19 -14.89
CA PHE A 55 15.59 -18.26 -15.88
C PHE A 55 15.05 -19.59 -15.33
N MET A 56 14.99 -19.78 -14.01
CA MET A 56 14.40 -20.94 -13.35
C MET A 56 12.94 -20.72 -12.90
N GLY A 57 12.34 -19.58 -13.25
CA GLY A 57 10.98 -19.21 -12.84
C GLY A 57 10.85 -18.90 -11.34
N ARG A 58 11.97 -18.68 -10.62
CA ARG A 58 11.96 -18.25 -9.21
C ARG A 58 11.91 -16.75 -9.13
N GLU A 59 11.11 -16.21 -8.20
CA GLU A 59 11.18 -14.79 -7.87
C GLU A 59 12.62 -14.45 -7.50
N THR A 60 13.15 -13.46 -8.19
CA THR A 60 14.48 -12.93 -7.95
C THR A 60 14.40 -11.43 -7.79
N PRO A 61 15.30 -10.83 -6.99
CA PRO A 61 15.41 -9.39 -6.96
C PRO A 61 15.78 -8.90 -8.36
N GLY A 62 14.78 -8.38 -9.07
CA GLY A 62 14.97 -7.67 -10.32
C GLY A 62 15.69 -6.36 -10.09
N PRO A 63 15.91 -5.56 -11.14
CA PRO A 63 16.35 -4.18 -10.94
C PRO A 63 15.35 -3.38 -10.09
N VAL A 64 14.09 -3.81 -10.06
CA VAL A 64 13.00 -3.31 -9.22
C VAL A 64 12.11 -4.45 -8.71
N ASP A 65 11.24 -4.12 -7.77
CA ASP A 65 10.41 -5.09 -7.05
C ASP A 65 9.27 -5.61 -7.94
N LEU A 66 8.58 -4.73 -8.67
CA LEU A 66 7.51 -5.11 -9.59
C LEU A 66 7.56 -4.30 -10.90
N PHE A 67 6.96 -4.86 -11.94
CA PHE A 67 6.61 -4.13 -13.16
C PHE A 67 5.11 -4.15 -13.38
N ALA A 68 4.52 -2.98 -13.62
CA ALA A 68 3.12 -2.83 -13.97
C ALA A 68 2.97 -2.53 -15.47
N TYR A 69 2.27 -3.40 -16.22
CA TYR A 69 2.06 -3.20 -17.66
C TYR A 69 0.86 -2.29 -17.94
N LYS A 70 1.11 -1.23 -18.71
CA LYS A 70 0.12 -0.26 -19.19
C LYS A 70 -0.29 -0.59 -20.62
N ARG A 71 -1.34 -1.39 -20.76
CA ARG A 71 -1.78 -1.93 -22.06
C ARG A 71 -2.17 -0.83 -23.05
N GLU A 72 -2.77 0.27 -22.61
CA GLU A 72 -3.25 1.33 -23.52
C GLU A 72 -2.11 2.02 -24.29
N VAL A 73 -0.91 2.06 -23.71
CA VAL A 73 0.25 2.75 -24.28
C VAL A 73 1.41 1.81 -24.63
N ASP A 74 1.26 0.50 -24.43
CA ASP A 74 2.32 -0.53 -24.54
C ASP A 74 3.61 -0.16 -23.79
N ARG A 75 3.48 0.36 -22.57
CA ARG A 75 4.59 0.75 -21.69
C ARG A 75 4.53 0.06 -20.35
N TYR A 76 5.62 0.12 -19.61
CA TYR A 76 5.73 -0.37 -18.24
C TYR A 76 5.91 0.77 -17.26
N ALA A 77 5.25 0.66 -16.11
CA ALA A 77 5.65 1.34 -14.88
C ALA A 77 6.60 0.42 -14.09
N ALA A 78 7.78 0.91 -13.75
CA ALA A 78 8.67 0.25 -12.80
C ALA A 78 8.23 0.63 -11.38
N VAL A 79 8.00 -0.37 -10.52
CA VAL A 79 7.48 -0.15 -9.17
C VAL A 79 8.57 -0.45 -8.15
N ILE A 80 8.93 0.56 -7.36
CA ILE A 80 9.89 0.48 -6.27
C ILE A 80 9.12 0.50 -4.95
N CYS A 81 9.29 -0.53 -4.12
CA CYS A 81 8.69 -0.69 -2.81
C CYS A 81 9.77 -0.60 -1.74
N THR A 82 9.62 0.33 -0.79
CA THR A 82 10.59 0.47 0.30
C THR A 82 9.94 0.80 1.63
N GLY A 83 10.26 -0.01 2.64
CA GLY A 83 10.01 0.28 4.05
C GLY A 83 11.27 0.73 4.80
N GLN A 84 12.36 0.98 4.08
CA GLN A 84 13.64 1.31 4.70
C GLN A 84 13.60 2.73 5.29
N VAL A 85 13.94 2.85 6.57
CA VAL A 85 13.98 4.14 7.28
C VAL A 85 15.33 4.82 7.12
N SER A 86 16.43 4.14 7.48
CA SER A 86 17.78 4.70 7.37
C SER A 86 18.28 4.68 5.93
N GLY A 87 18.82 5.79 5.42
CA GLY A 87 19.34 5.85 4.04
C GLY A 87 18.26 5.69 2.95
N LEU A 88 17.00 6.01 3.26
CA LEU A 88 15.86 5.90 2.33
C LEU A 88 16.15 6.58 0.99
N LYS A 89 16.66 7.82 1.05
CA LYS A 89 17.01 8.61 -0.14
C LYS A 89 17.97 7.86 -1.06
N ASP A 90 19.09 7.41 -0.51
CA ASP A 90 20.14 6.76 -1.28
C ASP A 90 19.65 5.42 -1.85
N LYS A 91 18.82 4.68 -1.09
CA LYS A 91 18.21 3.44 -1.56
C LYS A 91 17.32 3.68 -2.78
N VAL A 92 16.39 4.64 -2.69
CA VAL A 92 15.46 4.95 -3.79
C VAL A 92 16.22 5.41 -5.03
N LEU A 93 17.21 6.30 -4.88
CA LEU A 93 18.03 6.76 -5.99
C LEU A 93 18.85 5.61 -6.61
N ALA A 94 19.40 4.72 -5.79
CA ALA A 94 20.11 3.55 -6.29
C ALA A 94 19.19 2.59 -7.06
N ASP A 95 17.94 2.43 -6.65
CA ASP A 95 16.96 1.60 -7.38
C ASP A 95 16.53 2.24 -8.70
N ILE A 96 16.32 3.56 -8.73
CA ILE A 96 16.08 4.32 -9.97
C ILE A 96 17.25 4.12 -10.94
N GLU A 97 18.49 4.21 -10.45
CA GLU A 97 19.68 4.05 -11.27
C GLU A 97 19.80 2.63 -11.87
N LYS A 98 19.37 1.59 -11.13
CA LYS A 98 19.37 0.20 -11.64
C LYS A 98 18.49 0.01 -12.87
N LEU A 99 17.43 0.79 -13.02
CA LEU A 99 16.55 0.72 -14.20
C LEU A 99 17.27 1.05 -15.50
N LYS A 100 18.36 1.82 -15.44
CA LYS A 100 19.18 2.15 -16.61
C LYS A 100 20.09 1.01 -17.05
N SER A 101 20.32 0.04 -16.17
CA SER A 101 21.22 -1.09 -16.43
C SER A 101 20.78 -1.88 -17.66
N GLU A 102 21.75 -2.34 -18.45
CA GLU A 102 21.52 -3.26 -19.57
C GLU A 102 20.87 -4.59 -19.14
N LYS A 103 20.91 -4.91 -17.84
CA LYS A 103 20.21 -6.07 -17.26
C LYS A 103 18.70 -5.86 -17.15
N CYS A 104 18.20 -4.65 -17.31
CA CYS A 104 16.77 -4.36 -17.35
C CYS A 104 16.27 -4.51 -18.79
N GLU A 105 15.81 -5.71 -19.15
CA GLU A 105 15.38 -6.03 -20.53
C GLU A 105 14.25 -5.14 -21.05
N ILE A 106 13.44 -4.58 -20.16
CA ILE A 106 12.31 -3.71 -20.50
C ILE A 106 12.60 -2.21 -20.32
N ARG A 107 13.86 -1.83 -20.06
CA ARG A 107 14.28 -0.43 -19.82
C ARG A 107 13.67 0.54 -20.83
N ASP A 108 13.78 0.23 -22.11
CA ASP A 108 13.37 1.13 -23.19
C ASP A 108 11.83 1.21 -23.33
N LYS A 109 11.09 0.35 -22.62
CA LYS A 109 9.62 0.37 -22.51
C LYS A 109 9.12 1.00 -21.20
N ILE A 110 10.01 1.40 -20.28
CA ILE A 110 9.62 2.12 -19.06
C ILE A 110 9.25 3.55 -19.42
N ASP A 111 8.09 4.02 -18.97
CA ASP A 111 7.65 5.41 -19.13
C ASP A 111 7.32 6.09 -17.79
N GLU A 112 7.32 5.33 -16.71
CA GLU A 112 7.03 5.79 -15.35
C GLU A 112 7.75 4.95 -14.30
N VAL A 113 8.13 5.60 -13.21
CA VAL A 113 8.56 4.97 -11.97
C VAL A 113 7.52 5.27 -10.88
N VAL A 114 6.95 4.22 -10.31
CA VAL A 114 6.01 4.28 -9.18
C VAL A 114 6.78 3.94 -7.90
N ILE A 115 6.84 4.86 -6.94
CA ILE A 115 7.63 4.71 -5.72
C ILE A 115 6.67 4.61 -4.53
N CYS A 116 6.56 3.41 -3.97
CA CYS A 116 5.73 3.10 -2.81
C CYS A 116 6.60 3.05 -1.55
N ILE A 117 6.37 3.99 -0.63
CA ILE A 117 7.17 4.17 0.58
C ILE A 117 6.29 3.87 1.80
N SER A 118 6.55 2.76 2.49
CA SER A 118 5.87 2.46 3.77
C SER A 118 6.59 3.06 4.98
N ALA A 119 7.83 3.52 4.83
CA ALA A 119 8.59 4.06 5.95
C ALA A 119 7.90 5.30 6.58
N PRO A 120 7.74 5.38 7.91
CA PRO A 120 7.09 6.50 8.59
C PRO A 120 8.05 7.69 8.74
N VAL A 121 8.55 8.21 7.63
CA VAL A 121 9.52 9.30 7.57
C VAL A 121 9.15 10.33 6.51
N LYS A 122 9.71 11.54 6.63
CA LYS A 122 9.60 12.55 5.57
C LYS A 122 10.30 12.06 4.31
N THR A 123 9.65 12.23 3.17
CA THR A 123 10.11 11.80 1.86
C THR A 123 10.73 12.96 1.09
N GLU A 124 11.85 12.71 0.41
CA GLU A 124 12.53 13.67 -0.48
C GLU A 124 11.95 13.58 -1.91
N GLU A 125 10.63 13.75 -2.02
CA GLU A 125 9.89 13.42 -3.25
C GLU A 125 10.40 14.15 -4.48
N GLU A 126 10.73 15.44 -4.36
CA GLU A 126 11.20 16.25 -5.47
C GLU A 126 12.51 15.72 -6.06
N ILE A 127 13.41 15.21 -5.21
CA ILE A 127 14.67 14.62 -5.65
C ILE A 127 14.40 13.35 -6.47
N TYR A 128 13.44 12.52 -6.04
CA TYR A 128 13.08 11.31 -6.77
C TYR A 128 12.39 11.63 -8.10
N ARG A 129 11.51 12.65 -8.11
CA ARG A 129 10.86 13.13 -9.34
C ARG A 129 11.90 13.61 -10.34
N GLN A 130 12.86 14.43 -9.91
CA GLN A 130 13.92 14.92 -10.78
C GLN A 130 14.76 13.75 -11.35
N ALA A 131 15.15 12.79 -10.52
CA ALA A 131 15.92 11.63 -10.98
C ALA A 131 15.17 10.81 -12.05
N CYS A 132 13.84 10.72 -11.98
CA CYS A 132 13.05 10.05 -13.02
C CYS A 132 12.96 10.90 -14.30
N VAL A 133 12.73 12.21 -14.15
CA VAL A 133 12.62 13.15 -15.28
C VAL A 133 13.92 13.23 -16.08
N ASP A 134 15.07 13.20 -15.40
CA ASP A 134 16.40 13.18 -16.04
C ASP A 134 16.59 11.96 -16.97
N ASN A 135 15.79 10.90 -16.77
CA ASN A 135 15.78 9.70 -17.60
C ASN A 135 14.57 9.62 -18.55
N GLY A 136 13.77 10.69 -18.66
CA GLY A 136 12.58 10.74 -19.50
C GLY A 136 11.38 9.96 -18.95
N TRP A 137 11.40 9.60 -17.66
CA TRP A 137 10.31 8.88 -17.00
C TRP A 137 9.44 9.81 -16.18
N ARG A 138 8.14 9.52 -16.12
CA ARG A 138 7.24 10.12 -15.13
C ARG A 138 7.49 9.51 -13.76
N ALA A 139 7.13 10.24 -12.70
CA ALA A 139 7.24 9.75 -11.33
C ALA A 139 5.90 9.87 -10.59
N THR A 140 5.42 8.75 -10.06
CA THR A 140 4.29 8.70 -9.14
C THR A 140 4.77 8.19 -7.79
N ILE A 141 4.52 8.96 -6.73
CA ILE A 141 5.03 8.65 -5.41
C ILE A 141 3.86 8.43 -4.47
N PHE A 142 3.82 7.28 -3.83
CA PHE A 142 2.88 6.93 -2.79
C PHE A 142 3.61 6.85 -1.46
N SER A 143 3.55 7.95 -0.70
CA SER A 143 4.01 8.00 0.69
C SER A 143 3.14 7.11 1.59
N LEU A 144 3.61 6.82 2.81
CA LEU A 144 2.87 6.00 3.77
C LEU A 144 1.42 6.50 3.98
N CYS A 145 1.26 7.81 4.15
CA CYS A 145 -0.05 8.43 4.29
C CYS A 145 -0.93 8.19 3.06
N SER A 146 -0.37 8.39 1.86
CA SER A 146 -1.08 8.16 0.60
C SER A 146 -1.49 6.70 0.45
N LEU A 147 -0.61 5.76 0.80
CA LEU A 147 -0.91 4.32 0.78
C LEU A 147 -2.05 3.99 1.75
N ALA A 148 -2.05 4.54 2.96
CA ALA A 148 -3.13 4.32 3.93
C ALA A 148 -4.48 4.83 3.41
N HIS A 149 -4.51 6.01 2.80
CA HIS A 149 -5.72 6.55 2.17
C HIS A 149 -6.21 5.68 1.00
N LEU A 150 -5.32 5.28 0.09
CA LEU A 150 -5.68 4.45 -1.06
C LEU A 150 -6.18 3.06 -0.63
N VAL A 151 -5.60 2.48 0.42
CA VAL A 151 -6.09 1.22 0.98
C VAL A 151 -7.45 1.42 1.64
N ASN A 152 -7.67 2.53 2.34
CA ASN A 152 -8.98 2.86 2.91
C ASN A 152 -10.06 3.02 1.84
N GLU A 153 -9.72 3.53 0.65
CA GLU A 153 -10.65 3.59 -0.49
C GLU A 153 -10.98 2.18 -1.05
N ASN A 154 -10.15 1.18 -0.74
CA ASN A 154 -10.28 -0.21 -1.18
C ASN A 154 -10.59 -1.13 0.01
N GLN A 155 -11.83 -1.04 0.51
CA GLN A 155 -12.27 -1.69 1.74
C GLN A 155 -12.04 -3.21 1.79
N ASP A 156 -12.07 -3.93 0.66
CA ASP A 156 -11.72 -5.35 0.62
C ASP A 156 -10.25 -5.59 1.01
N ILE A 157 -9.34 -4.75 0.53
CA ILE A 157 -7.92 -4.79 0.88
C ILE A 157 -7.72 -4.37 2.35
N ALA A 158 -8.39 -3.28 2.78
CA ALA A 158 -8.29 -2.79 4.16
C ALA A 158 -8.75 -3.85 5.17
N ASN A 159 -9.89 -4.49 4.90
CA ASN A 159 -10.43 -5.55 5.76
C ASN A 159 -9.49 -6.75 5.84
N ASP A 160 -8.85 -7.13 4.73
CA ASP A 160 -7.91 -8.26 4.72
C ASP A 160 -6.66 -7.98 5.57
N ILE A 161 -6.05 -6.80 5.41
CA ILE A 161 -4.78 -6.51 6.08
C ILE A 161 -4.96 -6.10 7.55
N CYS A 162 -6.14 -5.63 7.93
CA CYS A 162 -6.47 -5.19 9.30
C CYS A 162 -7.53 -6.06 9.98
N ALA A 163 -7.77 -7.29 9.49
CA ALA A 163 -8.85 -8.16 9.97
C ALA A 163 -8.85 -8.34 11.51
N SER A 164 -7.66 -8.56 12.09
CA SER A 164 -7.50 -8.74 13.54
C SER A 164 -7.79 -7.47 14.36
N GLU A 165 -7.32 -6.34 13.88
CA GLU A 165 -7.44 -5.03 14.52
C GLU A 165 -8.91 -4.58 14.45
N ILE A 166 -9.55 -4.73 13.29
CA ILE A 166 -10.97 -4.45 13.08
C ILE A 166 -11.83 -5.34 13.98
N ALA A 167 -11.55 -6.65 14.04
CA ALA A 167 -12.28 -7.56 14.91
C ALA A 167 -12.15 -7.18 16.40
N GLY A 168 -10.95 -6.75 16.82
CA GLY A 168 -10.71 -6.26 18.17
C GLY A 168 -11.52 -5.01 18.52
N ILE A 169 -11.66 -4.08 17.57
CA ILE A 169 -12.45 -2.85 17.76
C ILE A 169 -13.94 -3.15 17.79
N VAL A 170 -14.43 -3.99 16.87
CA VAL A 170 -15.84 -4.42 16.85
C VAL A 170 -16.22 -5.05 18.18
N LYS A 171 -15.36 -5.94 18.72
CA LYS A 171 -15.58 -6.56 20.03
C LYS A 171 -15.69 -5.53 21.15
N LYS A 172 -14.78 -4.54 21.21
CA LYS A 172 -14.84 -3.46 22.21
C LYS A 172 -16.11 -2.62 22.09
N LEU A 173 -16.52 -2.27 20.86
CA LEU A 173 -17.75 -1.51 20.62
C LEU A 173 -19.01 -2.28 21.03
N GLU A 174 -19.04 -3.60 20.83
CA GLU A 174 -20.12 -4.46 21.30
C GLU A 174 -20.16 -4.58 22.83
N GLU A 175 -19.01 -4.66 23.49
CA GLU A 175 -18.88 -4.65 24.94
C GLU A 175 -19.36 -3.32 25.54
N ASP A 176 -18.95 -2.19 24.96
CA ASP A 176 -19.37 -0.85 25.40
C ASP A 176 -20.87 -0.61 25.21
N LYS A 177 -21.46 -1.13 24.13
CA LYS A 177 -22.93 -1.09 23.90
C LYS A 177 -23.68 -1.93 24.92
N LYS A 178 -23.16 -3.10 25.31
CA LYS A 178 -23.76 -3.92 26.38
C LYS A 178 -23.72 -3.23 27.74
N ILE A 179 -22.62 -2.53 28.05
CA ILE A 179 -22.47 -1.76 29.29
C ILE A 179 -23.45 -0.58 29.33
N LYS A 180 -23.60 0.16 28.22
CA LYS A 180 -24.52 1.31 28.13
C LYS A 180 -26.01 0.92 28.02
N GLY A 181 -26.33 -0.25 27.47
CA GLY A 181 -27.69 -0.77 27.35
C GLY A 181 -28.23 -1.49 28.59
N GLY A 182 -27.37 -1.82 29.57
CA GLY A 182 -27.74 -2.56 30.79
C GLY A 182 -28.18 -1.70 31.99
N SER A 183 -28.09 -0.37 31.92
CA SER A 183 -28.31 0.51 33.08
C SER A 183 -29.74 1.07 33.18
N GLY A 184 -30.76 0.21 32.97
CA GLY A 184 -32.13 0.67 32.77
C GLY A 184 -33.25 -0.23 33.27
N VAL A 185 -33.10 -0.97 34.38
CA VAL A 185 -34.25 -1.53 35.11
C VAL A 185 -33.97 -1.58 36.61
N MET A 186 -34.13 -0.44 37.32
CA MET A 186 -34.44 -0.52 38.75
C MET A 186 -35.95 -0.68 38.91
N SER A 187 -36.38 -1.90 39.24
CA SER A 187 -37.73 -2.18 39.74
C SER A 187 -37.95 -1.42 41.03
N VAL A 188 -38.85 -0.44 41.00
CA VAL A 188 -39.41 0.17 42.22
C VAL A 188 -40.36 -0.86 42.83
N LYS A 189 -39.94 -1.51 43.92
CA LYS A 189 -40.88 -2.24 44.79
C LYS A 189 -41.63 -1.21 45.63
N SER A 190 -42.92 -1.03 45.34
CA SER A 190 -43.87 -0.40 46.25
C SER A 190 -44.24 -1.40 47.36
N GLY A 191 -43.96 -1.02 48.59
CA GLY A 191 -44.43 -1.65 49.83
C GLY A 191 -44.86 -0.55 50.79
#